data_AF-A0A7W1VYP8-F1
#
_entry.id   AF-A0A7W1VYP8-F1
#
_cell.length_a   1.000
_cell.length_b   1.000
_cell.length_c   1.000
_cell.angle_alpha   90.00
_cell.angle_beta   90.00
_cell.angle_gamma   90.00
#
_symmetry.space_group_name_H-M   'P 1'
#
loop_
_entity.id
_entity.type
_entity.pdbx_description
1 polymer ?
#
loop_
_entity_poly.entity_id
_entity_poly.type
_entity_poly.pdbx_seq_one_letter_code
_entity_poly.pdbx_strand_id
1 'polypeptide(L)'
;MPENRRRTFIKKGMLGAASAITLNSLDFSFDAVQKNDATHSHRTTDDIIQLGKDVQVELLISGNRFLGIGSVKVNKVSLRDSTIPMCCEIRNPDGISVTDFIVTNKRIKPEGIEIEMSVHTKRSGMMDWMLHTVRNRENLYGWSEEKQEDHDTTVTLKIFPVSRAIGNYRFTGFSYQYIFKSRSFPVYKILDRGTWEISGSCIGCESWMRVGHVPSIVPFVSDDQKYSTENYYHGIANPNVFQFLPLQTELQGFTFQAHSKGILVTWPTQVAHVRTLLEKPRGSARLFHFHQHCNDLSHDFATSPVEVLFLPETETDSVSRYNIYESVRQYTHTHLHEHCGIRQERISTYGQIEQWDEPDFDDYTDRILPALIEKGVRRIFIPNEFENTMNTWGLSNMCCNVDFKISKTVGAEKIAKFCKTATQAGIEVMMWGNTAISTLTEMFQWKDGKKKRIDFLPEANSIMEVIKKAKEPFVRNPSNAIEADHYTPRFAALNLRDPDIKAYWMRQWKLAYDIGIHGIFLDSSFNMSSDKFHFVQNTEQHADSGNEQPHDFYRPEKEPPKAIKTQY
;
A
#
# COMPACT_ATOMS: atom_id res chain seq x y z
N MET A 1 34.22 -17.23 -56.86
CA MET A 1 33.24 -16.24 -57.39
C MET A 1 32.83 -15.32 -56.25
N PRO A 2 32.80 -14.01 -56.47
CA PRO A 2 32.82 -12.99 -55.43
C PRO A 2 31.53 -12.13 -55.41
N GLU A 3 31.59 -11.07 -54.58
CA GLU A 3 30.89 -9.78 -54.70
C GLU A 3 29.54 -9.52 -53.99
N ASN A 4 29.67 -8.83 -52.84
CA ASN A 4 29.25 -7.44 -52.65
C ASN A 4 28.07 -6.93 -53.51
N ARG A 5 26.92 -6.67 -52.87
CA ARG A 5 26.11 -5.48 -53.18
C ARG A 5 25.56 -4.82 -51.93
N ARG A 6 26.25 -3.74 -51.53
CA ARG A 6 25.68 -2.60 -50.79
C ARG A 6 24.44 -2.08 -51.54
N ARG A 7 23.33 -1.87 -50.83
CA ARG A 7 22.29 -0.92 -51.24
C ARG A 7 22.37 0.29 -50.32
N THR A 8 23.08 1.29 -50.79
CA THR A 8 23.04 2.66 -50.29
C THR A 8 21.75 3.30 -50.80
N PHE A 9 20.83 3.67 -49.91
CA PHE A 9 19.78 4.64 -50.26
C PHE A 9 20.29 6.03 -49.88
N ILE A 10 20.66 6.80 -50.90
CA ILE A 10 20.96 8.23 -50.82
C ILE A 10 19.61 8.95 -50.71
N LYS A 11 19.36 9.62 -49.59
CA LYS A 11 18.36 10.70 -49.53
C LYS A 11 19.07 12.03 -49.74
N LYS A 12 18.83 12.64 -50.90
CA LYS A 12 19.05 14.07 -51.14
C LYS A 12 17.95 14.87 -50.43
N GLY A 13 18.33 16.05 -49.97
CA GLY A 13 17.65 16.81 -48.94
C GLY A 13 16.32 17.47 -49.34
N MET A 14 15.62 17.91 -48.31
CA MET A 14 14.86 19.15 -48.30
C MET A 14 15.11 19.83 -46.96
N LEU A 15 15.78 20.99 -47.02
CA LEU A 15 15.66 22.01 -45.99
C LEU A 15 14.20 22.48 -45.99
N GLY A 16 13.54 22.33 -44.86
CA GLY A 16 12.26 22.95 -44.58
C GLY A 16 12.31 23.44 -43.14
N ALA A 17 12.36 24.76 -42.98
CA ALA A 17 12.37 25.44 -41.70
C ALA A 17 11.14 25.01 -40.87
N ALA A 18 11.38 24.45 -39.70
CA ALA A 18 10.36 24.24 -38.68
C ALA A 18 10.69 25.16 -37.51
N SER A 19 9.89 26.21 -37.42
CA SER A 19 9.82 27.19 -36.34
C SER A 19 9.78 26.49 -34.99
N ALA A 20 10.66 26.92 -34.08
CA ALA A 20 10.63 26.54 -32.69
C ALA A 20 9.31 27.01 -32.06
N ILE A 21 8.38 26.08 -31.87
CA ILE A 21 7.30 26.22 -30.88
C ILE A 21 7.73 25.35 -29.71
N THR A 22 8.34 25.99 -28.71
CA THR A 22 8.56 25.43 -27.38
C THR A 22 7.19 25.15 -26.76
N LEU A 23 6.74 23.90 -26.85
CA LEU A 23 5.70 23.38 -25.97
C LEU A 23 6.33 23.21 -24.60
N ASN A 24 6.14 24.22 -23.74
CA ASN A 24 6.42 24.12 -22.31
C ASN A 24 5.66 22.91 -21.77
N SER A 25 6.39 21.88 -21.37
CA SER A 25 5.89 20.81 -20.52
C SER A 25 5.36 21.45 -19.24
N LEU A 26 4.11 21.15 -18.92
CA LEU A 26 3.46 21.48 -17.65
C LEU A 26 4.23 20.75 -16.52
N ASP A 27 5.17 21.47 -15.91
CA ASP A 27 5.68 21.16 -14.58
C ASP A 27 4.51 21.29 -13.59
N PHE A 28 3.98 20.16 -13.13
CA PHE A 28 3.20 20.13 -11.89
C PHE A 28 4.18 20.27 -10.71
N SER A 29 4.72 21.48 -10.52
CA SER A 29 5.38 21.82 -9.27
C SER A 29 4.32 22.18 -8.22
N PHE A 30 4.55 21.70 -7.00
CA PHE A 30 3.74 22.00 -5.81
C PHE A 30 3.68 23.50 -5.47
N ASP A 31 4.49 24.34 -6.13
CA ASP A 31 4.51 25.80 -5.93
C ASP A 31 3.25 26.51 -6.49
N ALA A 32 2.49 25.87 -7.38
CA ALA A 32 1.30 26.47 -7.99
C ALA A 32 0.11 26.62 -7.03
N VAL A 33 0.13 25.95 -5.86
CA VAL A 33 -0.89 26.13 -4.81
C VAL A 33 -0.62 27.38 -3.96
N GLN A 34 0.60 27.92 -3.94
CA GLN A 34 0.92 29.09 -3.13
C GLN A 34 0.61 30.45 -3.79
N LYS A 35 0.45 30.53 -5.12
CA LYS A 35 0.41 31.84 -5.81
C LYS A 35 -0.97 32.40 -6.17
N ASN A 36 -2.06 31.63 -6.05
CA ASN A 36 -3.38 32.09 -6.53
C ASN A 36 -4.34 32.65 -5.47
N ASP A 37 -3.99 32.66 -4.17
CA ASP A 37 -4.87 33.21 -3.12
C ASP A 37 -4.40 34.56 -2.52
N ALA A 38 -3.40 35.22 -3.12
CA ALA A 38 -2.83 36.46 -2.58
C ALA A 38 -3.67 37.74 -2.82
N THR A 39 -4.89 37.65 -3.36
CA THR A 39 -5.74 38.83 -3.62
C THR A 39 -7.17 38.70 -3.15
N HIS A 40 -7.43 38.16 -1.95
CA HIS A 40 -8.61 38.54 -1.16
C HIS A 40 -8.31 38.38 0.33
N SER A 41 -8.17 39.50 1.04
CA SER A 41 -8.07 39.53 2.51
C SER A 41 -9.43 39.16 3.13
N HIS A 42 -9.81 37.89 3.04
CA HIS A 42 -10.88 37.35 3.86
C HIS A 42 -10.30 37.13 5.26
N ARG A 43 -10.93 37.75 6.27
CA ARG A 43 -10.61 37.47 7.67
C ARG A 43 -10.89 36.00 7.95
N THR A 44 -9.84 35.19 8.10
CA THR A 44 -9.94 33.87 8.72
C THR A 44 -10.39 34.06 10.16
N THR A 45 -11.44 33.35 10.57
CA THR A 45 -11.80 33.21 11.97
C THR A 45 -11.14 31.94 12.48
N ASP A 46 -10.14 32.11 13.35
CA ASP A 46 -9.42 31.01 13.97
C ASP A 46 -10.14 30.61 15.26
N ASP A 47 -10.80 29.46 15.24
CA ASP A 47 -11.44 28.91 16.43
C ASP A 47 -10.49 27.95 17.14
N ILE A 48 -9.78 28.46 18.15
CA ILE A 48 -8.96 27.63 19.05
C ILE A 48 -9.89 26.97 20.07
N ILE A 49 -10.00 25.65 19.99
CA ILE A 49 -10.93 24.87 20.81
C ILE A 49 -10.14 24.03 21.80
N GLN A 50 -10.53 24.15 23.08
CA GLN A 50 -10.03 23.30 24.15
C GLN A 50 -10.84 21.99 24.20
N LEU A 51 -10.19 20.87 23.88
CA LEU A 51 -10.72 19.51 23.98
C LEU A 51 -10.18 18.84 25.24
N GLY A 52 -11.07 18.46 26.15
CA GLY A 52 -10.67 18.00 27.48
C GLY A 52 -9.75 19.01 28.19
N LYS A 53 -8.83 18.52 29.02
CA LYS A 53 -7.92 19.39 29.81
C LYS A 53 -6.65 19.78 29.06
N ASP A 54 -6.17 18.91 28.17
CA ASP A 54 -4.77 18.97 27.72
C ASP A 54 -4.63 19.23 26.22
N VAL A 55 -5.73 19.20 25.44
CA VAL A 55 -5.68 19.28 23.98
C VAL A 55 -6.29 20.58 23.48
N GLN A 56 -5.56 21.27 22.60
CA GLN A 56 -6.04 22.43 21.87
C GLN A 56 -5.98 22.15 20.38
N VAL A 57 -7.09 22.40 19.68
CA VAL A 57 -7.19 22.23 18.23
C VAL A 57 -7.69 23.54 17.64
N GLU A 58 -6.94 24.09 16.70
CA GLU A 58 -7.34 25.23 15.90
C GLU A 58 -8.08 24.76 14.65
N LEU A 59 -9.28 25.31 14.42
CA LEU A 59 -10.01 25.13 13.17
C LEU A 59 -9.86 26.39 12.32
N LEU A 60 -9.36 26.22 11.09
CA LEU A 60 -9.17 27.31 10.14
C LEU A 60 -10.42 27.41 9.27
N ILE A 61 -11.22 28.47 9.49
CA ILE A 61 -12.45 28.73 8.74
C ILE A 61 -12.37 30.14 8.16
N SER A 62 -12.56 30.26 6.84
CA SER A 62 -12.64 31.54 6.14
C SER A 62 -14.05 31.77 5.64
N GLY A 63 -14.77 32.71 6.27
CA GLY A 63 -16.22 32.85 6.08
C GLY A 63 -16.95 31.61 6.62
N ASN A 64 -17.52 30.81 5.71
CA ASN A 64 -18.10 29.49 6.01
C ASN A 64 -17.27 28.33 5.43
N ARG A 65 -16.13 28.61 4.79
CA ARG A 65 -15.29 27.58 4.16
C ARG A 65 -14.31 27.01 5.19
N PHE A 66 -14.38 25.71 5.42
CA PHE A 66 -13.40 24.97 6.20
C PHE A 66 -12.12 24.78 5.37
N LEU A 67 -11.02 25.33 5.85
CA LEU A 67 -9.70 25.23 5.21
C LEU A 67 -8.93 24.00 5.73
N GLY A 68 -9.18 23.61 6.97
CA GLY A 68 -8.52 22.48 7.62
C GLY A 68 -8.33 22.69 9.11
N ILE A 69 -7.67 21.71 9.73
CA ILE A 69 -7.14 21.85 11.08
C ILE A 69 -5.83 22.65 10.99
N GLY A 70 -5.67 23.67 11.83
CA GLY A 70 -4.46 24.48 11.96
C GLY A 70 -3.51 23.91 13.02
N SER A 71 -3.08 24.75 13.96
CA SER A 71 -2.27 24.34 15.09
C SER A 71 -2.97 23.33 15.99
N VAL A 72 -2.19 22.37 16.50
CA VAL A 72 -2.65 21.40 17.48
C VAL A 72 -1.62 21.35 18.59
N LYS A 73 -2.08 21.53 19.84
CA LYS A 73 -1.22 21.45 21.02
C LYS A 73 -1.75 20.38 21.97
N VAL A 74 -0.86 19.58 22.52
CA VAL A 74 -1.17 18.68 23.63
C VAL A 74 -0.18 18.95 24.75
N ASN A 75 -0.66 19.16 25.97
CA ASN A 75 0.18 19.54 27.11
C ASN A 75 1.05 20.77 26.80
N LYS A 76 0.50 21.76 26.08
CA LYS A 76 1.18 22.98 25.60
C LYS A 76 2.29 22.76 24.56
N VAL A 77 2.53 21.53 24.12
CA VAL A 77 3.51 21.21 23.06
C VAL A 77 2.79 21.17 21.71
N SER A 78 3.28 21.91 20.71
CA SER A 78 2.75 21.81 19.33
C SER A 78 3.06 20.44 18.76
N LEU A 79 2.10 19.80 18.09
CA LEU A 79 2.28 18.46 17.51
C LEU A 79 2.27 18.44 15.98
N ARG A 80 2.27 19.62 15.35
CA ARG A 80 2.32 19.78 13.90
C ARG A 80 2.69 21.19 13.48
N ASP A 81 3.14 21.33 12.26
CA ASP A 81 3.26 22.61 11.57
C ASP A 81 1.87 23.18 11.25
N SER A 82 1.64 24.43 11.68
CA SER A 82 0.38 25.16 11.49
C SER A 82 0.33 25.96 10.19
N THR A 83 1.43 26.05 9.44
CA THR A 83 1.52 26.82 8.19
C THR A 83 0.81 26.14 7.02
N ILE A 84 0.54 24.83 7.12
CA ILE A 84 -0.20 24.06 6.12
C ILE A 84 -1.41 23.46 6.82
N PRO A 85 -2.65 23.81 6.43
CA PRO A 85 -3.85 23.20 7.00
C PRO A 85 -3.90 21.69 6.72
N MET A 86 -4.32 20.90 7.70
CA MET A 86 -4.60 19.48 7.50
C MET A 86 -6.04 19.33 7.03
N CYS A 87 -6.22 18.66 5.90
CA CYS A 87 -7.53 18.43 5.32
C CYS A 87 -7.50 17.22 4.40
N CYS A 88 -8.64 16.55 4.27
CA CYS A 88 -8.78 15.43 3.36
C CYS A 88 -8.92 15.89 1.90
N GLU A 89 -8.45 15.06 0.98
CA GLU A 89 -8.78 15.10 -0.43
C GLU A 89 -9.71 13.93 -0.77
N ILE A 90 -10.80 14.22 -1.47
CA ILE A 90 -11.78 13.22 -1.90
C ILE A 90 -11.96 13.36 -3.40
N ARG A 91 -11.66 12.27 -4.11
CA ARG A 91 -11.87 12.13 -5.55
C ARG A 91 -12.46 10.75 -5.82
N ASN A 92 -13.44 10.71 -6.70
CA ASN A 92 -14.09 9.50 -7.13
C ASN A 92 -13.44 8.92 -8.41
N PRO A 93 -13.72 7.65 -8.77
CA PRO A 93 -13.08 7.02 -9.91
C PRO A 93 -13.56 7.58 -11.26
N ASP A 94 -14.68 8.32 -11.27
CA ASP A 94 -15.25 8.98 -12.45
C ASP A 94 -14.66 10.39 -12.70
N GLY A 95 -13.58 10.78 -12.01
CA GLY A 95 -12.97 12.11 -12.21
C GLY A 95 -13.81 13.25 -11.62
N ILE A 96 -14.58 12.97 -10.57
CA ILE A 96 -15.26 13.97 -9.73
C ILE A 96 -14.38 14.24 -8.51
N SER A 97 -13.93 15.47 -8.37
CA SER A 97 -13.21 15.94 -7.18
C SER A 97 -14.15 16.73 -6.29
N VAL A 98 -14.16 16.39 -5.00
CA VAL A 98 -14.79 17.22 -3.96
C VAL A 98 -13.88 18.41 -3.71
N THR A 99 -14.48 19.60 -3.74
CA THR A 99 -13.81 20.88 -3.56
C THR A 99 -14.63 21.73 -2.59
N ASP A 100 -14.01 22.70 -1.93
CA ASP A 100 -14.67 23.63 -1.00
C ASP A 100 -15.58 22.96 0.03
N PHE A 101 -15.04 22.69 1.22
CA PHE A 101 -15.85 22.24 2.33
C PHE A 101 -16.55 23.43 2.98
N ILE A 102 -17.87 23.52 2.85
CA ILE A 102 -18.68 24.62 3.37
C ILE A 102 -19.34 24.16 4.66
N VAL A 103 -18.99 24.77 5.79
CA VAL A 103 -19.53 24.45 7.11
C VAL A 103 -21.02 24.77 7.15
N THR A 104 -21.85 23.72 7.29
CA THR A 104 -23.32 23.84 7.41
C THR A 104 -23.77 23.74 8.85
N ASN A 105 -23.07 22.93 9.65
CA ASN A 105 -23.36 22.76 11.07
C ASN A 105 -22.06 22.54 11.84
N LYS A 106 -22.03 23.05 13.07
CA LYS A 106 -20.87 22.97 13.95
C LYS A 106 -21.32 22.72 15.38
N ARG A 107 -20.93 21.58 15.94
CA ARG A 107 -21.13 21.24 17.35
C ARG A 107 -19.78 21.17 18.03
N ILE A 108 -19.49 22.15 18.89
CA ILE A 108 -18.25 22.20 19.66
C ILE A 108 -18.58 22.08 21.12
N LYS A 109 -17.98 21.09 21.77
CA LYS A 109 -18.02 20.93 23.22
C LYS A 109 -16.68 20.40 23.73
N PRO A 110 -16.38 20.49 25.03
CA PRO A 110 -15.14 19.95 25.58
C PRO A 110 -14.94 18.45 25.32
N GLU A 111 -16.03 17.69 25.20
CA GLU A 111 -16.03 16.26 24.87
C GLU A 111 -15.81 15.96 23.39
N GLY A 112 -15.90 16.94 22.49
CA GLY A 112 -15.69 16.72 21.07
C GLY A 112 -16.17 17.83 20.15
N ILE A 113 -15.66 17.79 18.93
CA ILE A 113 -16.05 18.63 17.80
C ILE A 113 -16.69 17.74 16.75
N GLU A 114 -17.80 18.21 16.19
CA GLU A 114 -18.37 17.69 14.97
C GLU A 114 -18.66 18.84 14.02
N ILE A 115 -18.07 18.78 12.83
CA ILE A 115 -18.27 19.75 11.76
C ILE A 115 -18.91 19.01 10.61
N GLU A 116 -20.12 19.42 10.26
CA GLU A 116 -20.80 18.97 9.06
C GLU A 116 -20.56 19.99 7.95
N MET A 117 -20.20 19.49 6.77
CA MET A 117 -19.83 20.32 5.64
C MET A 117 -20.60 19.85 4.41
N SER A 118 -21.29 20.78 3.74
CA SER A 118 -21.65 20.60 2.33
C SER A 118 -20.40 20.82 1.48
N VAL A 119 -20.48 20.47 0.19
CA VAL A 119 -19.31 20.54 -0.69
C VAL A 119 -19.66 21.11 -2.04
N HIS A 120 -18.65 21.61 -2.73
CA HIS A 120 -18.68 21.77 -4.17
C HIS A 120 -18.04 20.56 -4.85
N THR A 121 -18.33 20.34 -6.12
CA THR A 121 -17.67 19.33 -6.94
C THR A 121 -17.13 19.94 -8.22
N LYS A 122 -16.02 19.38 -8.70
CA LYS A 122 -15.48 19.66 -10.02
C LYS A 122 -15.38 18.36 -10.79
N ARG A 123 -16.01 18.32 -11.96
CA ARG A 123 -16.00 17.18 -12.88
C ARG A 123 -15.06 17.49 -14.01
N SER A 124 -13.91 16.83 -14.07
CA SER A 124 -12.96 17.05 -15.16
C SER A 124 -11.82 16.06 -15.12
N GLY A 125 -11.30 15.77 -16.32
CA GLY A 125 -9.99 15.15 -16.49
C GLY A 125 -9.98 13.65 -16.25
N MET A 126 -8.78 13.15 -15.98
CA MET A 126 -8.48 11.73 -15.99
C MET A 126 -9.31 10.99 -14.94
N MET A 127 -10.00 9.93 -15.36
CA MET A 127 -10.68 8.96 -14.49
C MET A 127 -9.68 7.91 -13.99
N ASP A 128 -10.04 7.24 -12.90
CA ASP A 128 -9.32 6.06 -12.44
C ASP A 128 -9.68 4.83 -13.30
N TRP A 129 -10.85 4.85 -13.94
CA TRP A 129 -11.26 3.87 -14.92
C TRP A 129 -10.38 3.87 -16.15
N MET A 130 -10.17 2.69 -16.73
CA MET A 130 -9.38 2.52 -17.95
C MET A 130 -10.22 1.92 -19.08
N LEU A 131 -9.83 2.23 -20.31
CA LEU A 131 -10.25 1.50 -21.50
C LEU A 131 -9.62 0.10 -21.48
N HIS A 132 -10.18 -0.84 -22.25
CA HIS A 132 -9.61 -2.19 -22.45
C HIS A 132 -8.18 -2.16 -23.04
N THR A 133 -7.69 -1.00 -23.47
CA THR A 133 -6.32 -0.75 -23.93
C THR A 133 -5.47 -0.04 -22.89
N VAL A 134 -5.84 -0.15 -21.60
CA VAL A 134 -5.08 0.33 -20.43
C VAL A 134 -4.78 1.83 -20.48
N ARG A 135 -5.58 2.57 -21.25
CA ARG A 135 -5.62 4.04 -21.27
C ARG A 135 -6.64 4.53 -20.28
N ASN A 136 -6.30 5.53 -19.47
CA ASN A 136 -7.28 6.20 -18.63
C ASN A 136 -8.45 6.71 -19.47
N ARG A 137 -9.66 6.57 -18.94
CA ARG A 137 -10.83 7.28 -19.45
C ARG A 137 -10.72 8.74 -19.02
N GLU A 138 -11.31 9.62 -19.82
CA GLU A 138 -11.41 11.04 -19.48
C GLU A 138 -12.86 11.36 -19.12
N ASN A 139 -13.06 12.15 -18.08
CA ASN A 139 -14.34 12.77 -17.81
C ASN A 139 -14.51 13.97 -18.74
N LEU A 140 -15.37 13.80 -19.75
CA LEU A 140 -15.63 14.81 -20.78
C LEU A 140 -16.74 15.80 -20.38
N TYR A 141 -17.41 15.59 -19.24
CA TYR A 141 -18.46 16.48 -18.75
C TYR A 141 -17.87 17.62 -17.95
N GLY A 142 -18.47 18.81 -18.05
CA GLY A 142 -18.15 19.94 -17.17
C GLY A 142 -16.72 20.49 -17.29
N TRP A 143 -15.96 20.15 -18.34
CA TRP A 143 -14.55 20.54 -18.48
C TRP A 143 -14.34 22.06 -18.55
N SER A 144 -15.33 22.80 -19.02
CA SER A 144 -15.38 24.27 -19.03
C SER A 144 -16.26 24.86 -17.94
N GLU A 145 -16.94 24.02 -17.15
CA GLU A 145 -17.82 24.47 -16.08
C GLU A 145 -16.99 24.79 -14.84
N GLU A 146 -17.43 25.82 -14.09
CA GLU A 146 -16.88 26.08 -12.77
C GLU A 146 -17.29 24.97 -11.80
N LYS A 147 -16.63 24.93 -10.64
CA LYS A 147 -17.06 24.07 -9.53
C LYS A 147 -18.53 24.37 -9.16
N GLN A 148 -19.31 23.33 -8.93
CA GLN A 148 -20.75 23.43 -8.66
C GLN A 148 -21.06 22.97 -7.24
N GLU A 149 -22.04 23.59 -6.60
CA GLU A 149 -22.56 23.13 -5.32
C GLU A 149 -23.21 21.74 -5.47
N ASP A 150 -22.91 20.83 -4.54
CA ASP A 150 -23.51 19.49 -4.48
C ASP A 150 -24.33 19.36 -3.19
N HIS A 151 -25.64 19.55 -3.31
CA HIS A 151 -26.57 19.50 -2.18
C HIS A 151 -26.85 18.08 -1.67
N ASP A 152 -26.36 17.07 -2.37
CA ASP A 152 -26.59 15.65 -2.08
C ASP A 152 -25.39 15.00 -1.39
N THR A 153 -24.33 15.77 -1.16
CA THR A 153 -23.06 15.31 -0.60
C THR A 153 -22.73 16.04 0.70
N THR A 154 -22.34 15.28 1.71
CA THR A 154 -21.95 15.78 3.02
C THR A 154 -20.66 15.12 3.47
N VAL A 155 -19.77 15.91 4.04
CA VAL A 155 -18.56 15.44 4.73
C VAL A 155 -18.63 15.88 6.17
N THR A 156 -18.52 14.94 7.10
CA THR A 156 -18.45 15.20 8.53
C THR A 156 -17.05 14.94 9.05
N LEU A 157 -16.46 15.92 9.71
CA LEU A 157 -15.24 15.76 10.51
C LEU A 157 -15.62 15.64 11.98
N LYS A 158 -15.22 14.54 12.61
CA LYS A 158 -15.39 14.32 14.06
C LYS A 158 -14.04 14.35 14.74
N ILE A 159 -13.94 15.01 15.89
CA ILE A 159 -12.72 15.10 16.71
C ILE A 159 -13.08 14.91 18.18
N PHE A 160 -12.41 14.00 18.90
CA PHE A 160 -12.70 13.73 20.31
C PHE A 160 -11.39 13.62 21.11
N PRO A 161 -11.32 14.17 22.34
CA PRO A 161 -10.17 13.95 23.21
C PRO A 161 -10.05 12.46 23.57
N VAL A 162 -8.82 11.97 23.65
CA VAL A 162 -8.53 10.58 23.97
C VAL A 162 -7.37 10.48 24.97
N SER A 163 -7.43 9.48 25.83
CA SER A 163 -6.32 9.11 26.71
C SER A 163 -6.17 7.59 26.69
N ARG A 164 -4.93 7.12 26.59
CA ARG A 164 -4.60 5.71 26.48
C ARG A 164 -3.56 5.34 27.53
N ALA A 165 -3.80 4.24 28.22
CA ALA A 165 -2.78 3.57 29.01
C ALA A 165 -2.09 2.55 28.09
N ILE A 166 -0.82 2.79 27.78
CA ILE A 166 0.00 1.96 26.89
C ILE A 166 1.20 1.51 27.71
N GLY A 167 1.23 0.22 28.07
CA GLY A 167 2.17 -0.27 29.09
C GLY A 167 1.99 0.50 30.41
N ASN A 168 3.09 1.04 30.96
CA ASN A 168 3.08 1.87 32.17
C ASN A 168 2.92 3.37 31.89
N TYR A 169 2.68 3.75 30.63
CA TYR A 169 2.66 5.14 30.19
C TYR A 169 1.24 5.61 29.92
N ARG A 170 0.97 6.88 30.22
CA ARG A 170 -0.31 7.51 29.90
C ARG A 170 -0.12 8.52 28.79
N PHE A 171 -0.65 8.17 27.62
CA PHE A 171 -0.72 9.04 26.48
C PHE A 171 -2.01 9.87 26.54
N THR A 172 -1.91 11.12 26.10
CA THR A 172 -3.04 12.04 25.96
C THR A 172 -3.03 12.61 24.56
N GLY A 173 -4.19 12.87 23.99
CA GLY A 173 -4.31 13.41 22.65
C GLY A 173 -5.75 13.41 22.18
N PHE A 174 -5.99 13.16 20.91
CA PHE A 174 -7.33 13.14 20.34
C PHE A 174 -7.43 12.11 19.22
N SER A 175 -8.67 11.76 18.88
CA SER A 175 -9.00 11.01 17.68
C SER A 175 -9.73 11.91 16.70
N TYR A 176 -9.52 11.70 15.40
CA TYR A 176 -10.31 12.31 14.35
C TYR A 176 -10.78 11.29 13.31
N GLN A 177 -11.89 11.59 12.63
CA GLN A 177 -12.47 10.74 11.59
C GLN A 177 -13.21 11.60 10.55
N TYR A 178 -13.04 11.25 9.27
CA TYR A 178 -13.84 11.78 8.17
C TYR A 178 -14.95 10.79 7.80
N ILE A 179 -16.17 11.29 7.64
CA ILE A 179 -17.33 10.52 7.18
C ILE A 179 -17.90 11.22 5.95
N PHE A 180 -17.87 10.54 4.82
CA PHE A 180 -18.44 10.96 3.56
C PHE A 180 -19.79 10.27 3.34
N LYS A 181 -20.78 11.04 2.90
CA LYS A 181 -22.07 10.54 2.42
C LYS A 181 -22.46 11.30 1.16
N SER A 182 -22.88 10.60 0.12
CA SER A 182 -23.36 11.24 -1.10
C SER A 182 -24.44 10.41 -1.78
N ARG A 183 -25.53 11.05 -2.19
CA ARG A 183 -26.49 10.42 -3.14
C ARG A 183 -26.06 10.59 -4.60
N SER A 184 -25.17 11.53 -4.87
CA SER A 184 -24.72 11.91 -6.23
C SER A 184 -23.68 10.95 -6.80
N PHE A 185 -22.69 10.55 -6.01
CA PHE A 185 -21.60 9.71 -6.48
C PHE A 185 -20.95 8.89 -5.35
N PRO A 186 -20.47 7.68 -5.64
CA PRO A 186 -19.75 6.88 -4.66
C PRO A 186 -18.25 7.23 -4.66
N VAL A 187 -17.55 6.95 -3.57
CA VAL A 187 -16.09 7.04 -3.43
C VAL A 187 -15.51 5.74 -2.89
N TYR A 188 -14.24 5.47 -3.17
CA TYR A 188 -13.53 4.28 -2.68
C TYR A 188 -12.28 4.63 -1.86
N LYS A 189 -11.88 5.91 -1.83
CA LYS A 189 -10.80 6.39 -0.97
C LYS A 189 -11.02 7.81 -0.47
N ILE A 190 -10.45 8.09 0.70
CA ILE A 190 -10.24 9.44 1.22
C ILE A 190 -8.74 9.56 1.50
N LEU A 191 -8.08 10.57 0.93
CA LEU A 191 -6.67 10.87 1.18
C LEU A 191 -6.59 11.90 2.31
N ASP A 192 -6.19 11.46 3.49
CA ASP A 192 -5.86 12.32 4.61
C ASP A 192 -4.43 12.86 4.46
N ARG A 193 -4.26 14.17 4.65
CA ARG A 193 -3.03 14.91 4.37
C ARG A 193 -2.76 15.87 5.50
N GLY A 194 -1.60 15.72 6.14
CA GLY A 194 -1.15 16.63 7.17
C GLY A 194 0.32 16.46 7.46
N THR A 195 0.76 17.15 8.50
CA THR A 195 2.07 16.95 9.10
C THR A 195 1.84 16.64 10.58
N TRP A 196 2.74 15.86 11.15
CA TRP A 196 2.73 15.53 12.56
C TRP A 196 4.18 15.54 13.02
N GLU A 197 4.52 16.47 13.89
CA GLU A 197 5.88 16.59 14.41
C GLU A 197 5.90 17.37 15.73
N ILE A 198 6.75 16.94 16.66
CA ILE A 198 6.84 17.55 17.98
C ILE A 198 7.45 18.94 17.85
N SER A 199 6.85 19.93 18.51
CA SER A 199 7.16 21.37 18.36
C SER A 199 6.79 21.97 17.01
N GLY A 200 6.07 21.27 16.14
CA GLY A 200 5.71 21.76 14.80
C GLY A 200 6.89 21.84 13.83
N SER A 201 7.97 21.11 14.10
CA SER A 201 9.12 20.93 13.22
C SER A 201 9.67 19.52 13.41
N CYS A 202 9.98 18.82 12.32
CA CYS A 202 10.60 17.50 12.40
C CYS A 202 12.06 17.59 12.87
N ILE A 203 12.68 18.78 12.83
CA ILE A 203 14.07 18.97 13.28
C ILE A 203 14.17 18.78 14.79
N GLY A 204 15.10 17.93 15.22
CA GLY A 204 15.25 17.46 16.59
C GLY A 204 14.40 16.22 16.91
N CYS A 205 13.51 15.80 16.00
CA CYS A 205 12.78 14.54 16.12
C CYS A 205 13.59 13.38 15.56
N GLU A 206 13.31 12.19 16.08
CA GLU A 206 13.75 10.91 15.56
C GLU A 206 12.51 10.12 15.12
N SER A 207 12.42 9.78 13.83
CA SER A 207 11.30 9.00 13.27
C SER A 207 11.62 7.51 13.30
N TRP A 208 10.68 6.71 13.82
CA TRP A 208 10.80 5.26 13.96
C TRP A 208 9.70 4.60 13.13
N MET A 209 10.07 4.06 11.98
CA MET A 209 9.16 3.41 11.05
C MET A 209 9.82 2.16 10.48
N ARG A 210 9.34 0.98 10.86
CA ARG A 210 9.76 -0.29 10.28
C ARG A 210 9.33 -0.36 8.81
N VAL A 211 10.31 -0.55 7.94
CA VAL A 211 10.15 -0.67 6.49
C VAL A 211 11.35 -1.44 5.92
N GLY A 212 11.14 -2.23 4.87
CA GLY A 212 12.13 -3.20 4.38
C GLY A 212 13.26 -2.61 3.53
N HIS A 213 13.13 -1.35 3.10
CA HIS A 213 14.00 -0.74 2.08
C HIS A 213 14.56 0.64 2.45
N VAL A 214 14.25 1.22 3.61
CA VAL A 214 14.92 2.46 4.10
C VAL A 214 15.24 2.29 5.59
N PRO A 215 16.19 3.07 6.18
CA PRO A 215 16.51 2.98 7.60
C PRO A 215 15.27 3.16 8.48
N SER A 216 15.10 2.28 9.46
CA SER A 216 13.89 2.28 10.31
C SER A 216 13.91 3.31 11.43
N ILE A 217 15.08 3.83 11.82
CA ILE A 217 15.23 4.87 12.83
C ILE A 217 16.06 5.99 12.22
N VAL A 218 15.49 7.19 12.12
CA VAL A 218 16.11 8.32 11.42
C VAL A 218 16.02 9.58 12.28
N PRO A 219 17.15 10.12 12.78
CA PRO A 219 17.20 11.43 13.39
C PRO A 219 17.20 12.53 12.32
N PHE A 220 16.37 13.55 12.52
CA PHE A 220 16.34 14.74 11.69
C PHE A 220 17.04 15.90 12.40
N VAL A 221 18.21 16.26 11.90
CA VAL A 221 19.06 17.34 12.41
C VAL A 221 19.13 18.55 11.47
N SER A 222 18.72 18.40 10.20
CA SER A 222 18.66 19.51 9.22
C SER A 222 17.48 19.41 8.24
N ASP A 223 17.15 20.55 7.64
CA ASP A 223 16.18 20.70 6.56
C ASP A 223 16.57 19.96 5.28
N ASP A 224 17.87 19.89 4.97
CA ASP A 224 18.40 19.20 3.78
C ASP A 224 18.29 17.67 3.80
N GLN A 225 18.12 17.05 4.98
CA GLN A 225 17.94 15.60 5.07
C GLN A 225 16.65 15.16 4.39
N LYS A 226 16.73 14.14 3.55
CA LYS A 226 15.57 13.50 2.91
C LYS A 226 15.18 12.24 3.67
N TYR A 227 13.88 11.99 3.73
CA TYR A 227 13.33 10.69 4.14
C TYR A 227 12.05 10.41 3.35
N SER A 228 11.87 9.18 2.90
CA SER A 228 10.62 8.74 2.28
C SER A 228 10.42 7.25 2.55
N THR A 229 9.20 6.85 2.87
CA THR A 229 8.83 5.42 2.95
C THR A 229 8.53 4.81 1.59
N GLU A 230 8.49 5.59 0.52
CA GLU A 230 8.30 5.10 -0.86
C GLU A 230 9.26 3.94 -1.18
N ASN A 231 8.75 2.90 -1.84
CA ASN A 231 9.56 1.83 -2.40
C ASN A 231 10.02 2.22 -3.81
N TYR A 232 11.23 2.76 -3.89
CA TYR A 232 11.90 3.14 -5.12
C TYR A 232 13.08 2.19 -5.38
N TYR A 233 13.02 1.41 -6.45
CA TYR A 233 14.06 0.42 -6.77
C TYR A 233 14.97 0.95 -7.87
N HIS A 234 16.19 1.34 -7.52
CA HIS A 234 17.14 1.82 -8.52
C HIS A 234 17.53 0.69 -9.48
N GLY A 235 17.78 1.03 -10.74
CA GLY A 235 18.25 0.05 -11.72
C GLY A 235 17.19 -0.96 -12.13
N ILE A 236 15.90 -0.59 -12.19
CA ILE A 236 14.88 -1.28 -13.02
C ILE A 236 14.18 -0.28 -13.94
N ALA A 237 13.59 -0.78 -15.04
CA ALA A 237 13.11 0.06 -16.14
C ALA A 237 12.01 1.02 -15.67
N ASN A 238 11.28 0.61 -14.63
CA ASN A 238 10.28 1.38 -13.90
C ASN A 238 10.63 1.35 -12.40
N PRO A 239 11.48 2.27 -11.91
CA PRO A 239 11.98 2.26 -10.53
C PRO A 239 10.92 2.68 -9.50
N ASN A 240 9.83 3.32 -9.92
CA ASN A 240 8.71 3.69 -9.07
C ASN A 240 7.81 2.47 -8.81
N VAL A 241 8.11 1.70 -7.76
CA VAL A 241 7.38 0.46 -7.45
C VAL A 241 6.10 0.78 -6.67
N PHE A 242 6.24 1.38 -5.48
CA PHE A 242 5.10 1.76 -4.64
C PHE A 242 5.33 3.08 -3.92
N GLN A 243 4.49 4.08 -4.22
CA GLN A 243 4.54 5.36 -3.53
C GLN A 243 3.91 5.27 -2.12
N PHE A 244 2.78 4.58 -1.98
CA PHE A 244 2.06 4.40 -0.72
C PHE A 244 2.08 2.93 -0.30
N LEU A 245 2.51 2.64 0.93
CA LEU A 245 2.64 1.27 1.45
C LEU A 245 1.54 0.94 2.46
N PRO A 246 0.99 -0.29 2.48
CA PRO A 246 0.02 -0.72 3.49
C PRO A 246 0.54 -0.53 4.93
N LEU A 247 -0.09 0.36 5.69
CA LEU A 247 0.37 0.76 7.02
C LEU A 247 0.37 -0.41 8.01
N GLN A 248 -0.67 -1.25 7.98
CA GLN A 248 -0.92 -2.28 9.00
C GLN A 248 -0.32 -3.64 8.65
N THR A 249 0.11 -3.85 7.41
CA THR A 249 0.61 -5.17 6.95
C THR A 249 2.03 -5.12 6.42
N GLU A 250 2.46 -4.02 5.80
CA GLU A 250 3.84 -3.87 5.28
C GLU A 250 4.69 -2.99 6.20
N LEU A 251 4.11 -1.89 6.70
CA LEU A 251 4.70 -1.08 7.76
C LEU A 251 4.31 -1.64 9.15
N GLN A 252 4.51 -0.87 10.22
CA GLN A 252 4.31 -1.33 11.60
C GLN A 252 2.91 -1.09 12.20
N GLY A 253 1.99 -0.44 11.47
CA GLY A 253 0.61 -0.14 11.89
C GLY A 253 0.41 1.22 12.58
N PHE A 254 1.49 1.92 12.92
CA PHE A 254 1.48 3.21 13.61
C PHE A 254 2.74 4.02 13.25
N THR A 255 2.70 5.33 13.44
CA THR A 255 3.89 6.20 13.38
C THR A 255 4.41 6.44 14.79
N PHE A 256 5.73 6.62 14.93
CA PHE A 256 6.36 6.88 16.21
C PHE A 256 7.48 7.90 16.02
N GLN A 257 7.43 8.98 16.78
CA GLN A 257 8.47 10.01 16.81
C GLN A 257 8.91 10.29 18.24
N ALA A 258 10.23 10.34 18.45
CA ALA A 258 10.83 10.73 19.72
C ALA A 258 11.47 12.11 19.61
N HIS A 259 11.33 12.92 20.66
CA HIS A 259 11.98 14.22 20.81
C HIS A 259 12.32 14.44 22.29
N SER A 260 13.19 15.41 22.60
CA SER A 260 13.47 15.80 24.00
C SER A 260 12.26 16.28 24.80
N LYS A 261 11.11 16.51 24.14
CA LYS A 261 9.86 16.98 24.77
C LYS A 261 8.87 15.85 25.00
N GLY A 262 9.14 14.65 24.51
CA GLY A 262 8.21 13.52 24.60
C GLY A 262 8.18 12.64 23.36
N ILE A 263 7.12 11.84 23.27
CA ILE A 263 6.88 10.88 22.20
C ILE A 263 5.52 11.15 21.57
N LEU A 264 5.49 11.16 20.23
CA LEU A 264 4.29 11.34 19.41
C LEU A 264 4.01 10.04 18.65
N VAL A 265 2.76 9.58 18.73
CA VAL A 265 2.28 8.39 18.04
C VAL A 265 1.01 8.73 17.27
N THR A 266 0.94 8.30 16.00
CA THR A 266 -0.33 8.32 15.25
C THR A 266 -0.69 6.93 14.77
N TRP A 267 -1.97 6.57 14.82
CA TRP A 267 -2.41 5.25 14.32
C TRP A 267 -3.91 5.20 13.99
N PRO A 268 -4.31 4.49 12.92
CA PRO A 268 -5.70 4.08 12.71
C PRO A 268 -6.09 3.00 13.72
N THR A 269 -7.18 3.23 14.44
CA THR A 269 -7.62 2.38 15.57
C THR A 269 -8.35 1.10 15.16
N GLN A 270 -8.65 0.90 13.89
CA GLN A 270 -9.35 -0.28 13.38
C GLN A 270 -8.57 -0.92 12.24
N VAL A 271 -8.77 -2.23 12.05
CA VAL A 271 -8.23 -2.91 10.87
C VAL A 271 -8.91 -2.35 9.63
N ALA A 272 -8.13 -1.72 8.77
CA ALA A 272 -8.61 -1.04 7.58
C ALA A 272 -7.51 -1.03 6.50
N HIS A 273 -7.92 -0.96 5.24
CA HIS A 273 -6.97 -0.79 4.14
C HIS A 273 -6.49 0.67 4.12
N VAL A 274 -5.39 0.93 4.82
CA VAL A 274 -4.75 2.25 4.87
C VAL A 274 -3.38 2.15 4.22
N ARG A 275 -3.16 2.90 3.13
CA ARG A 275 -1.84 3.02 2.50
C ARG A 275 -1.20 4.35 2.91
N THR A 276 0.07 4.32 3.26
CA THR A 276 0.77 5.45 3.87
C THR A 276 2.03 5.82 3.10
N LEU A 277 2.26 7.12 2.97
CA LEU A 277 3.55 7.71 2.61
C LEU A 277 3.95 8.66 3.74
N LEU A 278 5.12 8.45 4.33
CA LEU A 278 5.80 9.44 5.15
C LEU A 278 6.91 10.07 4.33
N GLU A 279 6.93 11.39 4.25
CA GLU A 279 7.90 12.09 3.41
C GLU A 279 8.44 13.36 4.09
N LYS A 280 9.77 13.44 4.20
CA LYS A 280 10.51 14.67 4.49
C LYS A 280 11.25 15.09 3.22
N PRO A 281 10.75 16.11 2.49
CA PRO A 281 11.46 16.68 1.36
C PRO A 281 12.77 17.36 1.78
N ARG A 282 13.73 17.47 0.85
CA ARG A 282 14.92 18.31 1.03
C ARG A 282 14.51 19.78 1.20
N GLY A 283 15.25 20.53 2.02
CA GLY A 283 14.96 21.93 2.31
C GLY A 283 13.67 22.15 3.12
N SER A 284 13.16 21.10 3.77
CA SER A 284 11.92 21.16 4.55
C SER A 284 12.11 20.67 5.98
N ALA A 285 11.53 21.41 6.92
CA ALA A 285 11.45 21.03 8.34
C ALA A 285 10.13 20.29 8.68
N ARG A 286 9.44 19.77 7.67
CA ARG A 286 8.15 19.09 7.80
C ARG A 286 8.31 17.61 7.52
N LEU A 287 7.61 16.79 8.31
CA LEU A 287 7.36 15.39 7.96
C LEU A 287 5.89 15.28 7.52
N PHE A 288 5.68 15.09 6.23
CA PHE A 288 4.35 14.87 5.69
C PHE A 288 3.87 13.46 5.99
N HIS A 289 2.62 13.38 6.43
CA HIS A 289 1.89 12.15 6.65
C HIS A 289 0.73 12.12 5.66
N PHE A 290 0.81 11.23 4.68
CA PHE A 290 -0.25 11.01 3.72
C PHE A 290 -0.84 9.62 3.93
N HIS A 291 -2.13 9.56 4.27
CA HIS A 291 -2.85 8.32 4.53
C HIS A 291 -4.02 8.17 3.56
N GLN A 292 -3.94 7.21 2.64
CA GLN A 292 -5.05 6.79 1.80
C GLN A 292 -5.89 5.77 2.57
N HIS A 293 -7.04 6.20 3.07
CA HIS A 293 -8.06 5.28 3.58
C HIS A 293 -8.85 4.74 2.40
N CYS A 294 -8.79 3.44 2.17
CA CYS A 294 -9.41 2.76 1.03
C CYS A 294 -10.50 1.79 1.49
N ASN A 295 -11.54 1.64 0.68
CA ASN A 295 -12.60 0.64 0.84
C ASN A 295 -13.25 0.35 -0.52
N ASP A 296 -14.30 -0.48 -0.54
CA ASP A 296 -15.15 -0.64 -1.70
C ASP A 296 -15.79 0.69 -2.13
N LEU A 297 -16.09 0.80 -3.42
CA LEU A 297 -16.81 1.93 -3.99
C LEU A 297 -18.20 2.04 -3.33
N SER A 298 -18.44 3.11 -2.59
CA SER A 298 -19.64 3.28 -1.77
C SER A 298 -20.11 4.74 -1.70
N HIS A 299 -21.42 4.92 -1.59
CA HIS A 299 -22.08 6.21 -1.33
C HIS A 299 -21.94 6.67 0.13
N ASP A 300 -21.62 5.74 1.03
CA ASP A 300 -21.32 5.98 2.44
C ASP A 300 -19.92 5.45 2.74
N PHE A 301 -19.01 6.33 3.16
CA PHE A 301 -17.61 5.98 3.43
C PHE A 301 -17.14 6.64 4.71
N ALA A 302 -16.56 5.87 5.64
CA ALA A 302 -15.91 6.40 6.83
C ALA A 302 -14.45 5.94 6.88
N THR A 303 -13.54 6.86 7.20
CA THR A 303 -12.15 6.49 7.50
C THR A 303 -12.10 5.70 8.81
N SER A 304 -11.08 4.85 9.01
CA SER A 304 -10.77 4.39 10.37
C SER A 304 -10.48 5.62 11.24
N PRO A 305 -11.00 5.71 12.47
CA PRO A 305 -10.61 6.79 13.38
C PRO A 305 -9.10 6.75 13.58
N VAL A 306 -8.44 7.90 13.43
CA VAL A 306 -7.00 8.05 13.64
C VAL A 306 -6.80 8.74 14.98
N GLU A 307 -5.97 8.14 15.85
CA GLU A 307 -5.54 8.79 17.08
C GLU A 307 -4.19 9.47 16.89
N VAL A 308 -4.05 10.66 17.47
CA VAL A 308 -2.81 11.41 17.62
C VAL A 308 -2.54 11.51 19.11
N LEU A 309 -1.53 10.79 19.58
CA LEU A 309 -1.22 10.56 20.99
C LEU A 309 0.13 11.15 21.34
N PHE A 310 0.20 11.85 22.46
CA PHE A 310 1.42 12.43 22.97
C PHE A 310 1.68 12.01 24.42
N LEU A 311 2.92 11.58 24.68
CA LEU A 311 3.46 11.34 26.00
C LEU A 311 4.46 12.45 26.30
N PRO A 312 4.16 13.42 27.19
CA PRO A 312 5.08 14.49 27.53
C PRO A 312 6.30 13.96 28.28
N GLU A 313 7.41 14.69 28.15
CA GLU A 313 8.65 14.64 28.95
C GLU A 313 8.76 13.47 29.93
N THR A 314 9.33 12.38 29.44
CA THR A 314 9.90 11.31 30.26
C THR A 314 11.42 11.35 30.08
N GLU A 315 12.20 11.06 31.14
CA GLU A 315 13.64 10.81 30.99
C GLU A 315 13.80 9.67 29.98
N THR A 316 14.10 10.04 28.74
CA THR A 316 14.06 9.13 27.59
C THR A 316 15.48 8.99 27.07
N ASP A 317 16.28 8.31 27.87
CA ASP A 317 17.44 7.63 27.31
C ASP A 317 16.99 6.67 26.18
N SER A 318 17.95 6.21 25.39
CA SER A 318 17.64 5.36 24.24
C SER A 318 16.86 4.11 24.65
N VAL A 319 17.22 3.48 25.77
CA VAL A 319 16.56 2.28 26.31
C VAL A 319 15.09 2.53 26.62
N SER A 320 14.78 3.64 27.28
CA SER A 320 13.40 4.02 27.62
C SER A 320 12.56 4.26 26.37
N ARG A 321 13.13 4.86 25.31
CA ARG A 321 12.43 5.02 24.02
C ARG A 321 12.11 3.67 23.38
N TYR A 322 13.05 2.73 23.39
CA TYR A 322 12.81 1.38 22.89
C TYR A 322 11.70 0.66 23.67
N ASN A 323 11.68 0.78 24.99
CA ASN A 323 10.64 0.19 25.83
C ASN A 323 9.25 0.81 25.57
N ILE A 324 9.18 2.13 25.35
CA ILE A 324 7.93 2.82 25.00
C ILE A 324 7.48 2.40 23.59
N TYR A 325 8.38 2.37 22.62
CA TYR A 325 8.09 1.88 21.26
C TYR A 325 7.53 0.45 21.30
N GLU A 326 8.14 -0.45 22.06
CA GLU A 326 7.65 -1.82 22.18
C GLU A 326 6.28 -1.89 22.87
N SER A 327 6.04 -1.05 23.88
CA SER A 327 4.72 -0.95 24.53
C SER A 327 3.65 -0.48 23.55
N VAL A 328 3.97 0.51 22.70
CA VAL A 328 3.07 1.00 21.63
C VAL A 328 2.84 -0.10 20.60
N ARG A 329 3.90 -0.76 20.13
CA ARG A 329 3.80 -1.87 19.17
C ARG A 329 2.90 -2.98 19.68
N GLN A 330 3.12 -3.43 20.91
CA GLN A 330 2.32 -4.48 21.52
C GLN A 330 0.85 -4.05 21.69
N TYR A 331 0.60 -2.81 22.12
CA TYR A 331 -0.76 -2.27 22.24
C TYR A 331 -1.48 -2.24 20.90
N THR A 332 -0.87 -1.64 19.88
CA THR A 332 -1.44 -1.51 18.54
C THR A 332 -1.67 -2.88 17.91
N HIS A 333 -0.67 -3.78 17.95
CA HIS A 333 -0.79 -5.11 17.35
C HIS A 333 -1.84 -5.95 18.06
N THR A 334 -1.90 -5.91 19.40
CA THR A 334 -2.96 -6.62 20.16
C THR A 334 -4.33 -6.10 19.75
N HIS A 335 -4.52 -4.78 19.72
CA HIS A 335 -5.81 -4.17 19.38
C HIS A 335 -6.27 -4.50 17.96
N LEU A 336 -5.39 -4.35 16.97
CA LEU A 336 -5.70 -4.64 15.57
C LEU A 336 -5.96 -6.13 15.35
N HIS A 337 -5.15 -7.01 15.95
CA HIS A 337 -5.37 -8.46 15.86
C HIS A 337 -6.69 -8.88 16.51
N GLU A 338 -7.02 -8.37 17.71
CA GLU A 338 -8.31 -8.61 18.35
C GLU A 338 -9.48 -8.15 17.46
N HIS A 339 -9.35 -6.97 16.84
CA HIS A 339 -10.37 -6.42 15.95
C HIS A 339 -10.65 -7.31 14.73
N CYS A 340 -9.63 -7.97 14.15
CA CYS A 340 -9.82 -8.90 13.03
C CYS A 340 -9.93 -10.38 13.45
N GLY A 341 -9.98 -10.69 14.75
CA GLY A 341 -10.08 -12.06 15.26
C GLY A 341 -8.82 -12.91 15.02
N ILE A 342 -7.66 -12.26 14.85
CA ILE A 342 -6.36 -12.92 14.68
C ILE A 342 -5.63 -12.94 16.02
N ARG A 343 -4.71 -13.91 16.19
CA ARG A 343 -3.78 -13.93 17.33
C ARG A 343 -2.39 -13.55 16.85
N GLN A 344 -1.70 -12.74 17.64
CA GLN A 344 -0.31 -12.40 17.36
C GLN A 344 0.56 -13.66 17.42
N GLU A 345 1.35 -13.88 16.37
CA GLU A 345 2.40 -14.88 16.37
C GLU A 345 3.56 -14.43 17.27
N ARG A 346 4.01 -15.30 18.17
CA ARG A 346 5.17 -15.04 19.03
C ARG A 346 6.46 -15.43 18.32
N ILE A 347 7.55 -14.75 18.70
CA ILE A 347 8.90 -15.02 18.20
C ILE A 347 9.22 -16.50 18.39
N SER A 348 9.75 -17.12 17.35
CA SER A 348 10.15 -18.53 17.30
C SER A 348 11.45 -18.66 16.51
N THR A 349 12.17 -19.77 16.69
CA THR A 349 13.31 -20.12 15.83
C THR A 349 12.78 -20.70 14.51
N TYR A 350 13.25 -20.16 13.39
CA TYR A 350 12.87 -20.58 12.05
C TYR A 350 14.04 -21.21 11.30
N GLY A 351 13.75 -22.31 10.60
CA GLY A 351 14.57 -22.83 9.51
C GLY A 351 13.86 -22.61 8.19
N GLN A 352 14.60 -22.29 7.14
CA GLN A 352 14.07 -22.10 5.79
C GLN A 352 14.73 -23.12 4.86
N ILE A 353 13.89 -23.94 4.22
CA ILE A 353 14.29 -24.79 3.11
C ILE A 353 13.79 -24.10 1.86
N GLU A 354 14.71 -23.57 1.06
CA GLU A 354 14.40 -22.78 -0.13
C GLU A 354 15.09 -23.37 -1.35
N GLN A 355 14.42 -24.35 -1.95
CA GLN A 355 14.86 -25.01 -3.18
C GLN A 355 14.04 -24.47 -4.35
N TRP A 356 14.73 -23.90 -5.34
CA TRP A 356 14.13 -23.25 -6.53
C TRP A 356 14.06 -24.19 -7.75
N ASP A 357 14.15 -25.50 -7.52
CA ASP A 357 13.95 -26.58 -8.50
C ASP A 357 13.04 -27.67 -7.89
N GLU A 358 12.98 -28.87 -8.49
CA GLU A 358 12.09 -29.94 -8.01
C GLU A 358 12.50 -30.39 -6.58
N PRO A 359 11.57 -30.37 -5.61
CA PRO A 359 11.88 -30.62 -4.20
C PRO A 359 12.16 -32.10 -3.92
N ASP A 360 13.15 -32.36 -3.06
CA ASP A 360 13.51 -33.71 -2.61
C ASP A 360 13.17 -33.92 -1.12
N PHE A 361 11.94 -34.35 -0.85
CA PHE A 361 11.47 -34.59 0.52
C PHE A 361 12.17 -35.76 1.23
N ASP A 362 12.81 -36.67 0.50
CA ASP A 362 13.59 -37.73 1.12
C ASP A 362 14.89 -37.13 1.70
N ASP A 363 15.60 -36.29 0.93
CA ASP A 363 16.75 -35.53 1.45
C ASP A 363 16.34 -34.54 2.57
N TYR A 364 15.18 -33.89 2.45
CA TYR A 364 14.67 -33.01 3.49
C TYR A 364 14.46 -33.76 4.80
N THR A 365 13.88 -34.96 4.74
CA THR A 365 13.57 -35.77 5.91
C THR A 365 14.81 -36.39 6.53
N ASP A 366 15.70 -36.94 5.70
CA ASP A 366 16.78 -37.81 6.19
C ASP A 366 18.07 -37.02 6.52
N ARG A 367 18.25 -35.83 5.94
CA ARG A 367 19.46 -35.01 6.14
C ARG A 367 19.17 -33.62 6.71
N ILE A 368 18.27 -32.85 6.08
CA ILE A 368 18.07 -31.44 6.44
C ILE A 368 17.35 -31.30 7.78
N LEU A 369 16.24 -32.03 7.97
CA LEU A 369 15.44 -31.95 9.20
C LEU A 369 16.24 -32.33 10.46
N PRO A 370 17.04 -33.42 10.50
CA PRO A 370 17.90 -33.72 11.64
C PRO A 370 18.86 -32.57 12.00
N ALA A 371 19.44 -31.91 10.99
CA ALA A 371 20.33 -30.76 11.22
C ALA A 371 19.56 -29.57 11.84
N LEU A 372 18.34 -29.29 11.38
CA LEU A 372 17.49 -28.23 11.94
C LEU A 372 17.03 -28.56 13.38
N ILE A 373 16.71 -29.82 13.66
CA ILE A 373 16.38 -30.31 15.00
C ILE A 373 17.56 -30.08 15.96
N GLU A 374 18.78 -30.43 15.55
CA GLU A 374 20.00 -30.24 16.34
C GLU A 374 20.22 -28.76 16.72
N LYS A 375 19.86 -27.83 15.83
CA LYS A 375 19.95 -26.38 16.08
C LYS A 375 18.78 -25.80 16.88
N GLY A 376 17.83 -26.63 17.32
CA GLY A 376 16.71 -26.18 18.14
C GLY A 376 15.68 -25.33 17.38
N VAL A 377 15.56 -25.56 16.07
CA VAL A 377 14.51 -24.94 15.25
C VAL A 377 13.13 -25.42 15.73
N ARG A 378 12.15 -24.50 15.79
CA ARG A 378 10.77 -24.79 16.21
C ARG A 378 9.77 -24.65 15.08
N ARG A 379 10.12 -23.92 14.02
CA ARG A 379 9.31 -23.77 12.81
C ARG A 379 10.17 -23.95 11.57
N ILE A 380 9.68 -24.71 10.60
CA ILE A 380 10.34 -24.85 9.30
C ILE A 380 9.41 -24.28 8.24
N PHE A 381 9.97 -23.44 7.39
CA PHE A 381 9.33 -22.98 6.17
C PHE A 381 9.83 -23.81 4.98
N ILE A 382 8.89 -24.26 4.15
CA ILE A 382 9.16 -25.00 2.91
C ILE A 382 8.56 -24.26 1.69
N PRO A 383 9.03 -24.55 0.46
CA PRO A 383 8.49 -23.97 -0.77
C PRO A 383 7.03 -24.36 -1.00
N ASN A 384 6.42 -23.79 -2.03
CA ASN A 384 5.04 -24.08 -2.38
C ASN A 384 4.92 -25.43 -3.09
N GLU A 385 4.33 -26.41 -2.42
CA GLU A 385 4.20 -27.78 -2.91
C GLU A 385 2.89 -28.08 -3.63
N PHE A 386 2.05 -27.06 -3.83
CA PHE A 386 0.93 -27.19 -4.72
C PHE A 386 1.36 -27.33 -6.19
N GLU A 387 0.48 -27.86 -7.04
CA GLU A 387 0.64 -27.92 -8.48
C GLU A 387 0.94 -26.51 -8.99
N ASN A 388 2.16 -26.29 -9.46
CA ASN A 388 2.66 -25.01 -9.95
C ASN A 388 3.37 -25.23 -11.29
N THR A 389 3.64 -24.16 -12.05
CA THR A 389 4.19 -24.30 -13.41
C THR A 389 5.53 -25.03 -13.45
N MET A 390 6.33 -24.94 -12.38
CA MET A 390 7.62 -25.61 -12.26
C MET A 390 7.43 -27.12 -12.11
N ASN A 391 6.72 -27.57 -11.07
CA ASN A 391 6.55 -28.99 -10.80
C ASN A 391 5.49 -29.70 -11.70
N THR A 392 4.75 -28.93 -12.51
CA THR A 392 3.77 -29.45 -13.48
C THR A 392 4.33 -29.52 -14.90
N TRP A 393 5.10 -28.51 -15.34
CA TRP A 393 5.55 -28.38 -16.73
C TRP A 393 7.04 -28.02 -16.91
N GLY A 394 7.80 -27.85 -15.82
CA GLY A 394 9.20 -27.42 -15.88
C GLY A 394 9.38 -25.95 -16.30
N LEU A 395 8.40 -25.09 -16.03
CA LEU A 395 8.41 -23.67 -16.42
C LEU A 395 8.34 -22.73 -15.20
N SER A 396 8.98 -21.56 -15.30
CA SER A 396 8.96 -20.51 -14.26
C SER A 396 9.46 -21.04 -12.91
N ASN A 397 8.69 -20.87 -11.82
CA ASN A 397 9.10 -21.17 -10.45
C ASN A 397 7.90 -21.65 -9.61
N MET A 398 8.16 -22.03 -8.35
CA MET A 398 7.15 -22.58 -7.43
C MET A 398 6.04 -21.60 -7.04
N CYS A 399 6.22 -20.30 -7.25
CA CYS A 399 5.20 -19.30 -6.91
C CYS A 399 3.96 -19.44 -7.81
N CYS A 400 4.12 -19.85 -9.06
CA CYS A 400 3.08 -19.88 -10.11
C CYS A 400 2.10 -21.06 -9.99
N ASN A 401 1.15 -20.98 -9.05
CA ASN A 401 0.13 -22.02 -8.84
C ASN A 401 -0.69 -22.34 -10.10
N VAL A 402 -0.73 -23.59 -10.50
CA VAL A 402 -1.65 -24.12 -11.51
C VAL A 402 -2.96 -24.53 -10.85
N ASP A 403 -2.86 -25.21 -9.70
CA ASP A 403 -3.97 -25.56 -8.81
C ASP A 403 -3.45 -25.53 -7.36
N PHE A 404 -4.32 -25.56 -6.37
CA PHE A 404 -3.97 -25.62 -4.95
C PHE A 404 -3.91 -27.06 -4.43
N LYS A 405 -3.67 -28.04 -5.29
CA LYS A 405 -3.51 -29.45 -4.87
C LYS A 405 -2.04 -29.76 -4.70
N ILE A 406 -1.68 -30.61 -3.74
CA ILE A 406 -0.30 -31.11 -3.63
C ILE A 406 0.09 -31.78 -4.96
N SER A 407 1.23 -31.35 -5.52
CA SER A 407 1.71 -31.89 -6.78
C SER A 407 2.06 -33.38 -6.67
N LYS A 408 1.73 -34.14 -7.71
CA LYS A 408 2.08 -35.57 -7.80
C LYS A 408 3.58 -35.81 -7.82
N THR A 409 4.34 -34.89 -8.41
CA THR A 409 5.81 -34.97 -8.51
C THR A 409 6.44 -34.93 -7.12
N VAL A 410 5.85 -34.15 -6.21
CA VAL A 410 6.29 -34.03 -4.81
C VAL A 410 5.79 -35.21 -3.98
N GLY A 411 4.48 -35.51 -4.09
CA GLY A 411 3.84 -36.64 -3.43
C GLY A 411 3.41 -36.33 -1.99
N ALA A 412 2.10 -36.32 -1.74
CA ALA A 412 1.51 -36.01 -0.44
C ALA A 412 2.00 -36.92 0.70
N GLU A 413 2.31 -38.19 0.42
CA GLU A 413 2.84 -39.13 1.41
C GLU A 413 4.24 -38.75 1.90
N LYS A 414 5.09 -38.24 1.01
CA LYS A 414 6.44 -37.78 1.36
C LYS A 414 6.39 -36.53 2.24
N ILE A 415 5.54 -35.57 1.88
CA ILE A 415 5.29 -34.38 2.70
C ILE A 415 4.72 -34.78 4.05
N ALA A 416 3.75 -35.71 4.10
CA ALA A 416 3.17 -36.19 5.35
C ALA A 416 4.21 -36.88 6.23
N LYS A 417 5.13 -37.68 5.65
CA LYS A 417 6.26 -38.28 6.37
C LYS A 417 7.16 -37.20 6.96
N PHE A 418 7.57 -36.20 6.18
CA PHE A 418 8.39 -35.09 6.63
C PHE A 418 7.71 -34.32 7.78
N CYS A 419 6.45 -33.92 7.60
CA CYS A 419 5.69 -33.16 8.59
C CYS A 419 5.47 -33.97 9.87
N LYS A 420 5.20 -35.27 9.76
CA LYS A 420 5.09 -36.17 10.91
C LYS A 420 6.40 -36.25 11.69
N THR A 421 7.53 -36.44 11.02
CA THR A 421 8.86 -36.48 11.66
C THR A 421 9.17 -35.15 12.34
N ALA A 422 8.90 -34.02 11.69
CA ALA A 422 9.07 -32.69 12.26
C ALA A 422 8.18 -32.49 13.50
N THR A 423 6.90 -32.87 13.41
CA THR A 423 5.95 -32.77 14.53
C THR A 423 6.37 -33.63 15.71
N GLN A 424 6.88 -34.85 15.48
CA GLN A 424 7.42 -35.72 16.53
C GLN A 424 8.63 -35.09 17.25
N ALA A 425 9.38 -34.23 16.57
CA ALA A 425 10.47 -33.44 17.16
C ALA A 425 9.99 -32.09 17.76
N GLY A 426 8.69 -31.81 17.75
CA GLY A 426 8.12 -30.57 18.25
C GLY A 426 8.36 -29.36 17.32
N ILE A 427 8.43 -29.60 16.01
CA ILE A 427 8.61 -28.59 14.97
C ILE A 427 7.33 -28.44 14.16
N GLU A 428 6.88 -27.20 13.97
CA GLU A 428 5.76 -26.87 13.07
C GLU A 428 6.28 -26.63 11.65
N VAL A 429 5.62 -27.20 10.65
CA VAL A 429 5.95 -26.97 9.23
C VAL A 429 4.99 -25.95 8.64
N MET A 430 5.51 -24.94 7.97
CA MET A 430 4.78 -23.91 7.25
C MET A 430 5.13 -23.98 5.77
N MET A 431 4.16 -23.72 4.90
CA MET A 431 4.36 -23.76 3.46
C MET A 431 4.17 -22.38 2.84
N TRP A 432 5.01 -22.04 1.85
CA TRP A 432 4.74 -20.91 0.97
C TRP A 432 3.37 -21.07 0.32
N GLY A 433 2.55 -20.03 0.37
CA GLY A 433 1.23 -19.99 -0.23
C GLY A 433 0.96 -18.66 -0.91
N ASN A 434 -0.02 -18.61 -1.80
CA ASN A 434 -0.54 -17.35 -2.34
C ASN A 434 -2.03 -17.47 -2.66
N THR A 435 -2.59 -16.41 -3.22
CA THR A 435 -4.01 -16.30 -3.59
C THR A 435 -4.20 -16.19 -5.11
N ALA A 436 -3.15 -16.41 -5.89
CA ALA A 436 -3.15 -16.28 -7.34
C ALA A 436 -2.99 -17.64 -8.01
N ILE A 437 -3.32 -17.70 -9.29
CA ILE A 437 -2.95 -18.82 -10.17
C ILE A 437 -2.12 -18.30 -11.34
N SER A 438 -1.47 -19.21 -12.06
CA SER A 438 -0.75 -18.89 -13.28
C SER A 438 -1.73 -18.42 -14.36
N THR A 439 -1.33 -17.39 -15.11
CA THR A 439 -2.05 -16.96 -16.32
C THR A 439 -2.10 -18.06 -17.39
N LEU A 440 -1.19 -19.05 -17.35
CA LEU A 440 -1.29 -20.24 -18.21
C LEU A 440 -2.52 -21.08 -17.88
N THR A 441 -2.87 -21.21 -16.60
CA THR A 441 -4.08 -21.91 -16.16
C THR A 441 -5.33 -21.22 -16.68
N GLU A 442 -5.37 -19.89 -16.61
CA GLU A 442 -6.42 -19.06 -17.20
C GLU A 442 -6.50 -19.32 -18.72
N MET A 443 -5.39 -19.31 -19.45
CA MET A 443 -5.39 -19.57 -20.88
C MET A 443 -5.87 -20.98 -21.24
N PHE A 444 -5.52 -21.98 -20.43
CA PHE A 444 -5.89 -23.38 -20.66
C PHE A 444 -7.37 -23.68 -20.43
N GLN A 445 -8.10 -22.81 -19.73
CA GLN A 445 -9.56 -22.97 -19.59
C GLN A 445 -10.30 -22.77 -20.92
N TRP A 446 -9.71 -22.03 -21.86
CA TRP A 446 -10.28 -21.67 -23.18
C TRP A 446 -9.83 -22.62 -24.30
N LYS A 447 -9.68 -23.91 -23.99
CA LYS A 447 -9.19 -24.94 -24.92
C LYS A 447 -10.21 -25.33 -26.01
N ASP A 448 -10.44 -24.45 -26.98
CA ASP A 448 -11.34 -24.74 -28.11
C ASP A 448 -10.67 -25.50 -29.27
N GLY A 449 -9.35 -25.74 -29.18
CA GLY A 449 -8.56 -26.42 -30.19
C GLY A 449 -8.36 -27.93 -29.97
N LYS A 450 -7.86 -28.64 -30.99
CA LYS A 450 -7.47 -30.06 -30.87
C LYS A 450 -6.28 -30.21 -29.92
N LYS A 451 -6.33 -31.22 -29.03
CA LYS A 451 -5.19 -31.57 -28.15
C LYS A 451 -3.92 -31.80 -28.99
N LYS A 452 -2.83 -31.15 -28.61
CA LYS A 452 -1.48 -31.34 -29.17
C LYS A 452 -0.53 -31.83 -28.06
N ARG A 453 0.68 -31.29 -27.97
CA ARG A 453 1.78 -31.73 -27.08
C ARG A 453 1.70 -31.20 -25.63
N ILE A 454 0.54 -30.72 -25.19
CA ILE A 454 0.37 -30.18 -23.83
C ILE A 454 -0.44 -31.18 -23.01
N ASP A 455 0.11 -31.57 -21.87
CA ASP A 455 -0.58 -32.39 -20.88
C ASP A 455 -1.37 -31.49 -19.93
N PHE A 456 -2.61 -31.23 -20.33
CA PHE A 456 -3.56 -30.47 -19.53
C PHE A 456 -3.97 -31.26 -18.28
N LEU A 457 -3.98 -30.58 -17.13
CA LEU A 457 -4.55 -31.14 -15.91
C LEU A 457 -6.08 -31.34 -16.05
N PRO A 458 -6.66 -32.33 -15.34
CA PRO A 458 -8.11 -32.53 -15.32
C PRO A 458 -8.85 -31.31 -14.78
N GLU A 459 -9.95 -30.95 -15.42
CA GLU A 459 -10.80 -29.85 -14.97
C GLU A 459 -11.66 -30.23 -13.76
N ALA A 460 -12.16 -31.46 -13.72
CA ALA A 460 -12.97 -31.93 -12.61
C ALA A 460 -12.19 -31.89 -11.29
N ASN A 461 -12.85 -31.42 -10.23
CA ASN A 461 -12.31 -31.19 -8.90
C ASN A 461 -11.07 -30.27 -8.90
N SER A 462 -10.96 -29.32 -9.82
CA SER A 462 -9.83 -28.36 -9.89
C SER A 462 -10.28 -26.92 -9.68
N ILE A 463 -9.31 -26.02 -9.51
CA ILE A 463 -9.59 -24.58 -9.51
C ILE A 463 -10.26 -24.11 -10.81
N MET A 464 -9.99 -24.76 -11.96
CA MET A 464 -10.62 -24.41 -13.24
C MET A 464 -12.13 -24.65 -13.24
N GLU A 465 -12.60 -25.75 -12.64
CA GLU A 465 -14.04 -26.00 -12.46
C GLU A 465 -14.67 -24.91 -11.58
N VAL A 466 -13.96 -24.51 -10.51
CA VAL A 466 -14.44 -23.47 -9.59
C VAL A 466 -14.51 -22.12 -10.28
N ILE A 467 -13.51 -21.75 -11.08
CA ILE A 467 -13.50 -20.51 -11.85
C ILE A 467 -14.69 -20.42 -12.81
N LYS A 468 -15.08 -21.53 -13.46
CA LYS A 468 -16.21 -21.55 -14.39
C LYS A 468 -17.58 -21.36 -13.73
N LYS A 469 -17.74 -21.76 -12.47
CA LYS A 469 -18.99 -21.58 -11.70
C LYS A 469 -19.03 -20.27 -10.91
N ALA A 470 -17.87 -19.76 -10.50
CA ALA A 470 -17.75 -18.57 -9.69
C ALA A 470 -18.32 -17.35 -10.44
N LYS A 471 -18.95 -16.45 -9.71
CA LYS A 471 -19.56 -15.25 -10.30
C LYS A 471 -18.48 -14.23 -10.67
N GLU A 472 -17.52 -14.04 -9.77
CA GLU A 472 -16.44 -13.08 -9.92
C GLU A 472 -15.12 -13.74 -9.52
N PRO A 473 -14.59 -14.68 -10.32
CA PRO A 473 -13.46 -15.55 -9.91
C PRO A 473 -12.15 -14.80 -9.69
N PHE A 474 -11.98 -13.63 -10.30
CA PHE A 474 -10.73 -12.88 -10.33
C PHE A 474 -10.90 -11.48 -9.80
N VAL A 475 -9.85 -10.95 -9.18
CA VAL A 475 -9.70 -9.51 -8.96
C VAL A 475 -9.56 -8.85 -10.33
N ARG A 476 -10.18 -7.69 -10.50
CA ARG A 476 -10.24 -6.95 -11.76
C ARG A 476 -9.56 -5.60 -11.60
N ASN A 477 -8.79 -5.19 -12.60
CA ASN A 477 -8.21 -3.85 -12.67
C ASN A 477 -9.25 -2.83 -13.16
N PRO A 478 -8.94 -1.51 -13.18
CA PRO A 478 -9.89 -0.49 -13.64
C PRO A 478 -10.30 -0.57 -15.11
N SER A 479 -9.63 -1.39 -15.95
CA SER A 479 -10.08 -1.72 -17.32
C SER A 479 -11.01 -2.95 -17.38
N ASN A 480 -11.37 -3.51 -16.22
CA ASN A 480 -12.07 -4.78 -16.05
C ASN A 480 -11.31 -6.00 -16.61
N ALA A 481 -9.99 -5.87 -16.84
CA ALA A 481 -9.14 -7.00 -17.13
C ALA A 481 -8.83 -7.76 -15.83
N ILE A 482 -8.47 -9.05 -15.95
CA ILE A 482 -7.95 -9.82 -14.81
C ILE A 482 -6.70 -9.12 -14.30
N GLU A 483 -6.67 -8.83 -13.00
CA GLU A 483 -5.52 -8.21 -12.36
C GLU A 483 -4.33 -9.17 -12.42
N ALA A 484 -3.24 -8.69 -13.00
CA ALA A 484 -1.98 -9.41 -13.10
C ALA A 484 -0.95 -8.79 -12.16
N ASP A 485 0.06 -9.55 -11.76
CA ASP A 485 1.14 -9.04 -10.92
C ASP A 485 2.00 -7.99 -11.65
N HIS A 486 2.75 -7.23 -10.84
CA HIS A 486 3.60 -6.12 -11.28
C HIS A 486 4.94 -6.52 -11.90
N TYR A 487 5.42 -7.75 -11.69
CA TYR A 487 6.76 -8.14 -12.14
C TYR A 487 6.75 -8.63 -13.59
N THR A 488 5.83 -9.54 -13.91
CA THR A 488 5.65 -10.11 -15.24
C THR A 488 4.29 -10.77 -15.23
N PRO A 489 3.36 -10.55 -16.19
CA PRO A 489 1.96 -11.01 -16.11
C PRO A 489 1.81 -12.55 -16.12
N ARG A 490 2.26 -13.17 -15.04
CA ARG A 490 2.37 -14.61 -14.80
C ARG A 490 1.30 -15.03 -13.81
N PHE A 491 0.84 -14.12 -12.96
CA PHE A 491 -0.19 -14.37 -11.96
C PHE A 491 -1.53 -13.74 -12.38
N ALA A 492 -2.61 -14.46 -12.09
CA ALA A 492 -3.99 -14.02 -12.13
C ALA A 492 -4.55 -14.09 -10.71
N ALA A 493 -4.87 -12.94 -10.14
CA ALA A 493 -5.32 -12.81 -8.75
C ALA A 493 -6.74 -13.38 -8.56
N LEU A 494 -6.92 -14.37 -7.69
CA LEU A 494 -8.25 -14.89 -7.38
C LEU A 494 -8.99 -13.97 -6.41
N ASN A 495 -10.30 -13.82 -6.61
CA ASN A 495 -11.15 -13.05 -5.72
C ASN A 495 -11.64 -13.93 -4.54
N LEU A 496 -10.94 -13.89 -3.42
CA LEU A 496 -11.34 -14.61 -2.20
C LEU A 496 -12.64 -14.10 -1.55
N ARG A 497 -13.28 -13.06 -2.09
CA ARG A 497 -14.65 -12.66 -1.67
C ARG A 497 -15.72 -13.49 -2.36
N ASP A 498 -15.42 -14.06 -3.52
CA ASP A 498 -16.31 -15.00 -4.17
C ASP A 498 -16.37 -16.29 -3.33
N PRO A 499 -17.58 -16.74 -2.91
CA PRO A 499 -17.73 -17.84 -1.97
C PRO A 499 -17.21 -19.17 -2.54
N ASP A 500 -17.30 -19.38 -3.86
CA ASP A 500 -16.85 -20.62 -4.49
C ASP A 500 -15.33 -20.71 -4.51
N ILE A 501 -14.66 -19.61 -4.88
CA ILE A 501 -13.21 -19.49 -4.85
C ILE A 501 -12.68 -19.66 -3.43
N LYS A 502 -13.26 -18.92 -2.47
CA LYS A 502 -12.87 -19.01 -1.05
C LYS A 502 -13.03 -20.42 -0.50
N ALA A 503 -14.16 -21.07 -0.78
CA ALA A 503 -14.42 -22.43 -0.30
C ALA A 503 -13.41 -23.43 -0.87
N TYR A 504 -13.04 -23.30 -2.15
CA TYR A 504 -12.01 -24.14 -2.75
C TYR A 504 -10.63 -23.91 -2.11
N TRP A 505 -10.20 -22.66 -2.02
CA TRP A 505 -8.91 -22.30 -1.43
C TRP A 505 -8.80 -22.80 0.02
N MET A 506 -9.82 -22.54 0.85
CA MET A 506 -9.87 -23.02 2.24
C MET A 506 -9.86 -24.56 2.33
N ARG A 507 -10.58 -25.25 1.43
CA ARG A 507 -10.61 -26.71 1.40
C ARG A 507 -9.24 -27.29 1.11
N GLN A 508 -8.51 -26.74 0.14
CA GLN A 508 -7.20 -27.25 -0.23
C GLN A 508 -6.16 -27.01 0.87
N TRP A 509 -6.18 -25.84 1.51
CA TRP A 509 -5.35 -25.59 2.70
C TRP A 509 -5.73 -26.48 3.88
N LYS A 510 -7.01 -26.82 4.05
CA LYS A 510 -7.42 -27.82 5.05
C LYS A 510 -6.84 -29.21 4.76
N LEU A 511 -6.77 -29.61 3.50
CA LEU A 511 -6.11 -30.87 3.11
C LEU A 511 -4.60 -30.83 3.36
N ALA A 512 -3.94 -29.71 3.08
CA ALA A 512 -2.53 -29.49 3.42
C ALA A 512 -2.29 -29.54 4.95
N TYR A 513 -3.22 -28.97 5.72
CA TYR A 513 -3.20 -29.06 7.18
C TYR A 513 -3.34 -30.50 7.68
N ASP A 514 -4.21 -31.30 7.06
CA ASP A 514 -4.42 -32.70 7.44
C ASP A 514 -3.21 -33.60 7.18
N ILE A 515 -2.27 -33.17 6.33
CA ILE A 515 -0.97 -33.86 6.14
C ILE A 515 0.16 -33.29 7.01
N GLY A 516 -0.13 -32.29 7.86
CA GLY A 516 0.80 -31.75 8.87
C GLY A 516 1.42 -30.38 8.55
N ILE A 517 0.91 -29.65 7.55
CA ILE A 517 1.28 -28.25 7.31
C ILE A 517 0.48 -27.34 8.26
N HIS A 518 1.14 -26.79 9.28
CA HIS A 518 0.48 -26.02 10.34
C HIS A 518 0.40 -24.51 10.08
N GLY A 519 1.02 -24.01 9.00
CA GLY A 519 1.03 -22.58 8.69
C GLY A 519 1.19 -22.28 7.20
N ILE A 520 0.80 -21.05 6.83
CA ILE A 520 0.95 -20.50 5.49
C ILE A 520 1.85 -19.28 5.61
N PHE A 521 2.92 -19.25 4.83
CA PHE A 521 3.61 -18.00 4.52
C PHE A 521 2.94 -17.41 3.28
N LEU A 522 2.06 -16.44 3.48
CA LEU A 522 1.21 -15.91 2.42
C LEU A 522 1.94 -14.82 1.63
N ASP A 523 2.31 -15.15 0.40
CA ASP A 523 3.05 -14.30 -0.52
C ASP A 523 2.14 -13.39 -1.36
N SER A 524 2.72 -12.25 -1.75
CA SER A 524 2.25 -11.36 -2.80
C SER A 524 0.84 -10.77 -2.64
N SER A 525 0.33 -10.68 -1.41
CA SER A 525 -0.92 -9.96 -1.12
C SER A 525 -0.85 -8.45 -1.42
N PHE A 526 0.35 -7.89 -1.56
CA PHE A 526 0.60 -6.47 -1.85
C PHE A 526 0.87 -6.14 -3.33
N ASN A 527 1.17 -7.14 -4.18
CA ASN A 527 1.65 -6.98 -5.55
C ASN A 527 0.56 -6.89 -6.64
N MET A 528 -0.65 -6.46 -6.29
CA MET A 528 -1.83 -6.58 -7.17
C MET A 528 -2.57 -5.24 -7.33
N SER A 529 -2.08 -4.38 -8.24
CA SER A 529 -2.85 -3.23 -8.78
C SER A 529 -2.16 -2.62 -10.02
N SER A 530 -2.42 -3.07 -11.24
CA SER A 530 -1.66 -2.66 -12.43
C SER A 530 -2.32 -1.53 -13.26
N ASP A 531 -1.53 -0.48 -13.52
CA ASP A 531 -1.67 0.41 -14.68
C ASP A 531 -0.71 -0.07 -15.77
N LYS A 532 -1.13 -0.18 -17.05
CA LYS A 532 -0.26 -0.69 -18.12
C LYS A 532 -0.12 0.30 -19.28
N PHE A 533 1.12 0.70 -19.57
CA PHE A 533 1.57 1.33 -20.82
C PHE A 533 3.07 1.00 -20.97
N HIS A 534 3.64 1.12 -22.17
CA HIS A 534 5.10 1.04 -22.37
C HIS A 534 5.79 2.34 -21.92
N PHE A 535 5.79 2.57 -20.61
CA PHE A 535 6.66 3.55 -19.99
C PHE A 535 8.03 2.91 -19.78
N VAL A 536 9.08 3.61 -20.22
CA VAL A 536 10.45 3.31 -19.81
C VAL A 536 10.93 4.53 -19.03
N GLN A 537 10.94 4.41 -17.71
CA GLN A 537 11.35 5.49 -16.83
C GLN A 537 12.87 5.62 -16.75
N ASN A 538 13.61 4.54 -17.02
CA ASN A 538 15.06 4.56 -17.13
C ASN A 538 15.51 4.01 -18.50
N THR A 539 15.83 4.91 -19.45
CA THR A 539 16.17 4.52 -20.83
C THR A 539 17.58 3.97 -21.01
N GLU A 540 18.45 4.18 -20.03
CA GLU A 540 19.88 3.81 -20.08
C GLU A 540 20.17 2.48 -19.38
N GLN A 541 19.14 1.85 -18.82
CA GLN A 541 19.34 0.64 -18.07
C GLN A 541 19.61 -0.57 -18.96
N HIS A 542 20.74 -1.23 -18.72
CA HIS A 542 21.00 -2.58 -19.19
C HIS A 542 20.27 -3.59 -18.29
N ALA A 543 19.75 -4.66 -18.90
CA ALA A 543 19.03 -5.72 -18.19
C ALA A 543 20.00 -6.55 -17.35
N ASP A 544 20.41 -6.03 -16.18
CA ASP A 544 21.08 -6.82 -15.18
C ASP A 544 20.05 -7.56 -14.31
N SER A 545 20.34 -8.82 -14.05
CA SER A 545 19.52 -9.73 -13.28
C SER A 545 19.52 -9.34 -11.80
N GLY A 546 18.69 -8.34 -11.44
CA GLY A 546 17.90 -8.22 -10.21
C GLY A 546 18.54 -8.33 -8.81
N ASN A 547 19.82 -8.65 -8.64
CA ASN A 547 20.38 -9.06 -7.34
C ASN A 547 21.41 -8.10 -6.73
N GLU A 548 21.76 -7.00 -7.38
CA GLU A 548 22.64 -5.98 -6.76
C GLU A 548 21.75 -4.92 -6.10
N GLN A 549 21.61 -4.98 -4.77
CA GLN A 549 20.95 -3.93 -4.01
C GLN A 549 21.76 -2.63 -4.12
N PRO A 550 21.22 -1.57 -4.73
CA PRO A 550 21.90 -0.29 -4.77
C PRO A 550 21.91 0.36 -3.37
N HIS A 551 23.02 1.04 -3.05
CA HIS A 551 23.25 1.72 -1.77
C HIS A 551 22.42 2.99 -1.54
N ASP A 552 21.59 3.39 -2.51
CA ASP A 552 20.72 4.55 -2.42
C ASP A 552 19.27 4.05 -2.37
N PHE A 553 18.58 4.36 -1.27
CA PHE A 553 17.25 3.80 -0.97
C PHE A 553 16.10 4.74 -1.34
N TYR A 554 16.44 5.94 -1.82
CA TYR A 554 15.48 7.01 -2.04
C TYR A 554 15.46 7.42 -3.50
N ARG A 555 14.27 7.77 -4.00
CA ARG A 555 14.11 8.47 -5.28
C ARG A 555 15.17 9.58 -5.42
N PRO A 556 15.97 9.64 -6.50
CA PRO A 556 16.97 10.68 -6.67
C PRO A 556 16.29 12.05 -6.81
N GLU A 557 17.02 13.12 -6.48
CA GLU A 557 16.53 14.49 -6.67
C GLU A 557 16.23 14.79 -8.14
N LYS A 558 17.07 14.25 -9.03
CA LYS A 558 16.86 14.28 -10.47
C LYS A 558 16.72 12.85 -10.98
N GLU A 559 15.52 12.49 -11.43
CA GLU A 559 15.27 11.20 -12.06
C GLU A 559 15.98 11.07 -13.41
N PRO A 560 16.37 9.84 -13.80
CA PRO A 560 16.94 9.60 -15.12
C PRO A 560 15.96 10.00 -16.24
N PRO A 561 16.45 10.26 -17.46
CA PRO A 561 15.60 10.56 -18.60
C PRO A 561 14.56 9.46 -18.83
N LYS A 562 13.29 9.88 -18.92
CA LYS A 562 12.15 9.00 -19.22
C LYS A 562 11.85 9.03 -20.72
N ALA A 563 11.33 7.94 -21.27
CA ALA A 563 10.80 7.91 -22.63
C ALA A 563 9.41 7.28 -22.69
N ILE A 564 8.54 7.93 -23.47
CA ILE A 564 7.30 7.33 -23.97
C ILE A 564 7.59 6.88 -25.40
N LYS A 565 7.74 5.57 -25.61
CA LYS A 565 8.03 4.99 -26.94
C LYS A 565 6.72 4.51 -27.56
N THR A 566 6.21 5.24 -28.54
CA THR A 566 5.02 4.80 -29.30
C THR A 566 5.40 3.75 -30.33
N GLN A 567 4.67 2.64 -30.36
CA GLN A 567 4.71 1.69 -31.47
C GLN A 567 3.54 2.03 -32.40
N TYR A 568 3.85 2.64 -33.55
CA TYR A 568 2.91 2.84 -34.65
C TYR A 568 3.38 2.05 -35.86
#